data_AF-A0A251XF81-F1
#
_entry.id   AF-A0A251XF81-F1
#
_cell.length_a   1.000
_cell.length_b   1.000
_cell.length_c   1.000
_cell.angle_alpha   90.00
_cell.angle_beta   90.00
_cell.angle_gamma   90.00
#
_symmetry.space_group_name_H-M   'P 1'
#
loop_
_entity.id
_entity.type
_entity.pdbx_description
1 polymer ?
#
loop_
_entity_poly.entity_id
_entity_poly.type
_entity_poly.pdbx_seq_one_letter_code
_entity_poly.pdbx_strand_id
1 'polypeptide(L)' 'MVLEEGATLDEQAGRTTLRAELAAYKVPRRIVVLDELPTSLLGKVLRRKVREGIVEAG' A
#
# COMPACT_ATOMS: atom_id res chain seq x y z
N MET A 1 1.01 -7.05 -3.29
CA MET A 1 -0.12 -7.06 -4.22
C MET A 1 0.10 -5.88 -5.16
N VAL A 2 0.27 -6.14 -6.45
CA VAL A 2 0.37 -5.11 -7.49
C VAL A 2 -1.03 -5.05 -8.12
N LEU A 3 -1.53 -3.85 -8.38
CA LEU A 3 -2.80 -3.69 -9.08
C LEU A 3 -2.55 -3.91 -10.57
N GLU A 4 -3.40 -4.70 -11.22
CA GLU A 4 -3.44 -4.79 -12.69
C GLU A 4 -3.89 -3.44 -13.27
N GLU A 5 -3.46 -3.13 -14.50
CA GLU A 5 -3.85 -1.89 -15.18
C GLU A 5 -5.37 -1.74 -15.26
N GLY A 6 -5.89 -0.62 -14.73
CA GLY A 6 -7.33 -0.32 -14.68
C GLY A 6 -8.07 -0.85 -13.44
N ALA A 7 -7.41 -1.58 -12.54
CA ALA A 7 -8.01 -2.01 -11.29
C ALA A 7 -8.04 -0.88 -10.26
N THR A 8 -9.23 -0.52 -9.78
CA THR A 8 -9.40 0.41 -8.66
C THR A 8 -9.34 -0.34 -7.34
N LEU A 9 -8.51 0.13 -6.41
CA LEU A 9 -8.49 -0.42 -5.05
C LEU A 9 -9.58 0.22 -4.21
N ASP A 10 -10.56 -0.57 -3.78
CA ASP A 10 -11.46 -0.18 -2.70
C ASP A 10 -10.76 -0.44 -1.35
N GLU A 11 -10.34 0.64 -0.70
CA GLU A 11 -9.68 0.59 0.61
C GLU A 11 -10.55 -0.07 1.69
N GLN A 12 -11.87 0.13 1.65
CA GLN A 12 -12.80 -0.39 2.65
C GLN A 12 -13.02 -1.90 2.46
N ALA A 13 -13.16 -2.35 1.21
CA ALA A 13 -13.20 -3.77 0.89
C ALA A 13 -11.87 -4.45 1.28
N GLY A 14 -10.74 -3.84 0.93
CA GLY A 14 -9.41 -4.34 1.28
C GLY A 14 -9.21 -4.48 2.80
N ARG A 15 -9.63 -3.47 3.57
CA ARG A 15 -9.57 -3.52 5.05
C ARG A 15 -10.47 -4.60 5.64
N THR A 16 -11.64 -4.83 5.06
CA THR A 16 -12.56 -5.88 5.51
C THR A 16 -11.93 -7.26 5.35
N THR A 17 -11.32 -7.52 4.18
CA THR A 17 -10.56 -8.75 3.94
C THR A 17 -9.40 -8.90 4.92
N LEU A 18 -8.60 -7.85 5.13
CA LEU A 18 -7.47 -7.89 6.07
C LEU A 18 -7.92 -8.14 7.52
N ARG A 19 -9.09 -7.65 7.93
CA ARG A 19 -9.66 -7.94 9.27
C ARG A 19 -10.10 -9.38 9.45
N ALA A 20 -10.51 -10.05 8.37
CA ALA A 20 -10.90 -11.45 8.43
C ALA A 20 -9.68 -12.37 8.62
N GLU A 21 -8.52 -12.02 8.04
CA GLU A 21 -7.32 -12.86 8.06
C GLU A 21 -6.27 -12.44 9.11
N LEU A 22 -6.27 -11.18 9.55
CA LEU A 22 -5.29 -10.63 10.48
C LEU A 22 -5.93 -10.19 11.79
N ALA A 23 -5.17 -10.34 12.88
CA ALA A 23 -5.51 -9.70 14.16
C ALA A 23 -5.66 -8.18 13.97
N ALA A 24 -6.62 -7.57 14.68
CA ALA A 24 -7.02 -6.18 14.46
C ALA A 24 -5.88 -5.16 14.49
N TYR A 25 -4.85 -5.37 15.31
CA TYR A 25 -3.68 -4.47 15.41
C TYR A 25 -2.74 -4.53 14.20
N LYS A 26 -2.82 -5.57 13.36
CA LYS A 26 -2.03 -5.71 12.12
C LYS A 26 -2.73 -5.08 10.92
N VAL A 27 -3.99 -4.69 11.05
CA VAL A 27 -4.74 -4.05 9.97
C VAL A 27 -4.27 -2.61 9.85
N PRO A 28 -3.74 -2.18 8.68
CA PRO A 28 -3.28 -0.82 8.48
C PRO A 28 -4.41 0.20 8.68
N ARG A 29 -4.07 1.36 9.24
CA ARG A 29 -5.03 2.46 9.40
C ARG A 29 -5.35 3.18 8.09
N ARG A 30 -4.40 3.16 7.15
CA ARG A 30 -4.48 3.79 5.83
C ARG A 30 -3.95 2.81 4.79
N ILE A 31 -4.57 2.77 3.63
CA ILE A 31 -4.12 2.01 2.46
C ILE A 31 -3.99 3.05 1.36
N VAL A 32 -2.82 3.15 0.74
CA VAL A 32 -2.56 4.16 -0.30
C VAL A 32 -2.15 3.41 -1.56
N VAL A 33 -2.75 3.77 -2.69
CA VAL A 33 -2.33 3.29 -4.01
C VAL A 33 -1.23 4.22 -4.51
N LEU A 34 -0.09 3.65 -4.88
CA LEU A 34 0.99 4.34 -5.56
C LEU A 34 1.13 3.70 -6.93
N ASP A 35 1.28 4.52 -7.97
CA ASP A 35 1.46 4.04 -9.34
C ASP A 35 2.75 3.21 -9.48
N GLU A 36 3.80 3.61 -8.77
CA GLU A 36 5.04 2.85 -8.67
C GLU A 36 5.62 2.85 -7.26
N LEU A 37 6.37 1.78 -6.93
CA LEU A 37 7.15 1.72 -5.70
C LEU A 37 8.56 2.23 -5.98
N PRO A 38 9.04 3.27 -5.28
CA PRO A 38 10.40 3.77 -5.48
C PRO A 38 11.43 2.69 -5.12
N THR A 39 12.22 2.28 -6.10
CA THR A 39 13.30 1.30 -5.95
C THR A 39 14.68 1.93 -6.17
N SER A 40 15.72 1.29 -5.64
CA SER A 40 17.11 1.60 -6.01
C SER A 40 17.41 1.11 -7.44
N LEU A 41 18.58 1.49 -7.98
CA LEU A 41 19.09 0.99 -9.26
C LEU A 41 19.21 -0.55 -9.32
N LEU A 42 19.25 -1.21 -8.16
CA LEU A 42 19.30 -2.67 -8.02
C LEU A 42 17.92 -3.28 -7.68
N GLY A 43 16.83 -2.53 -7.86
CA GLY A 43 15.45 -2.99 -7.64
C GLY A 43 15.02 -3.12 -6.17
N LYS A 44 15.81 -2.62 -5.20
CA LYS A 44 15.42 -2.68 -3.78
C LYS A 44 14.44 -1.57 -3.45
N VAL A 45 13.29 -1.90 -2.85
CA VAL A 45 12.31 -0.90 -2.40
C VAL A 45 12.93 0.03 -1.35
N LEU A 46 12.88 1.33 -1.65
CA LEU A 46 13.40 2.39 -0.79
C LEU A 46 12.33 2.80 0.23
N ARG A 47 12.25 2.07 1.35
CA ARG A 47 11.24 2.28 2.40
C ARG A 47 11.13 3.73 2.89
N ARG A 48 12.25 4.49 2.90
CA ARG A 48 12.24 5.92 3.25
C ARG A 48 11.41 6.73 2.25
N LYS A 49 11.68 6.59 0.96
CA LYS A 49 10.95 7.28 -0.11
C LYS A 49 9.49 6.85 -0.17
N VAL A 50 9.20 5.56 0.04
CA VAL A 50 7.82 5.06 0.16
C VAL A 50 7.09 5.78 1.29
N ARG A 51 7.74 5.93 2.46
CA ARG A 51 7.13 6.62 3.61
C ARG A 51 6.87 8.10 3.29
N GLU A 52 7.81 8.78 2.63
CA GLU A 52 7.65 10.17 2.20
C GLU A 52 6.44 10.31 1.26
N GLY A 53 6.34 9.44 0.24
CA GLY A 53 5.19 9.44 -0.67
C GLY A 53 3.85 9.15 0.02
N ILE A 54 3.81 8.29 1.05
CA ILE A 54 2.60 8.05 1.84
C ILE A 54 2.18 9.28 2.65
N VAL A 55 3.15 10.07 3.14
CA VAL A 55 2.88 11.31 3.87
C VAL A 55 2.37 12.40 2.93
N GLU A 56 2.95 12.52 1.74
CA GLU A 56 2.52 13.49 0.72
C GLU A 56 1.16 13.16 0.09
N ALA A 57 0.82 11.87 -0.03
CA ALA A 57 -0.48 11.41 -0.54
C ALA A 57 -1.62 11.48 0.49
N GLY A 58 -1.42 12.13 1.64
CA GLY A 58 -2.42 12.34 2.69
C GLY A 58 -2.93 13.78 2.73
#